data_AF-A0A6A8A4F2-F1
#
_entry.id   AF-A0A6A8A4F2-F1
#
_cell.length_a   1.000
_cell.length_b   1.000
_cell.length_c   1.000
_cell.angle_alpha   90.00
_cell.angle_beta   90.00
_cell.angle_gamma   90.00
#
_symmetry.space_group_name_H-M   'P 1'
#
loop_
_entity.id
_entity.type
_entity.pdbx_description
1 polymer ?
#
loop_
_entity_poly.entity_id
_entity_poly.type
_entity_poly.pdbx_seq_one_letter_code
_entity_poly.pdbx_strand_id
1 'polypeptide(L)'
;MASDTPNPRIEILIVGMNGDLRGKRIPTDAADKVWAGAVRLPTSTQSLDIWGDDNDDITQLSLALGDPDGICIPDQRSHVAMPWAPEGSTQVLATMHELSGEPSFMDPRAILAAVVAKYKARGLKPVVATELEFYVVEDDWRETGKPQPPKSLQYREEPNGFQLYDMRATDALDDYLETVRAYIDAMNLPGDATTAEFGPGQFEINLKHRADALAAADDCLYLKRVAEQAAKKHVLKSTCMAKPYADHAGSGLHVHASILDAHGNNILDAKGGDPTLLKSITAGMLQTMRDAQLIFAPFANSYRRFQPGSFAPVDIDWGIGHRGTAVRLPETDGPGARVEHRVAGADANPYLLLAAILGGMLLGLENTLDPGPMTEPGKDVPAGTKKLTHDFLTAVDDFSASPFIREVFGARYQKLYGDTKRKEAIAYLRTVSDFDYRTYLPRI
;
A
#
# COMPACT_ATOMS: atom_id res chain seq x y z
N MET A 1 47.07 -3.90 -1.18
CA MET A 1 45.83 -3.95 -0.40
C MET A 1 44.72 -3.55 -1.36
N ALA A 2 43.96 -4.53 -1.88
CA ALA A 2 42.79 -4.20 -2.68
C ALA A 2 41.82 -3.44 -1.76
N SER A 3 41.35 -2.27 -2.19
CA SER A 3 40.45 -1.45 -1.40
C SER A 3 39.17 -2.24 -1.10
N ASP A 4 38.87 -2.43 0.19
CA ASP A 4 37.68 -3.12 0.73
C ASP A 4 36.37 -2.36 0.45
N THR A 5 36.33 -1.50 -0.56
CA THR A 5 35.14 -0.74 -0.95
C THR A 5 34.18 -1.67 -1.68
N PRO A 6 32.96 -1.90 -1.17
CA PRO A 6 32.02 -2.80 -1.83
C PRO A 6 31.68 -2.29 -3.23
N ASN A 7 31.67 -3.19 -4.22
CA ASN A 7 31.39 -2.83 -5.62
C ASN A 7 29.94 -2.35 -5.83
N PRO A 8 29.71 -1.41 -6.78
CA PRO A 8 28.36 -1.01 -7.15
C PRO A 8 27.58 -2.18 -7.76
N ARG A 9 26.24 -2.08 -7.69
CA ARG A 9 25.33 -3.13 -8.14
C ARG A 9 24.01 -2.56 -8.67
N ILE A 10 23.33 -3.37 -9.47
CA ILE A 10 21.95 -3.13 -9.93
C ILE A 10 21.03 -4.11 -9.18
N GLU A 11 19.98 -3.62 -8.54
CA GLU A 11 18.92 -4.45 -7.97
C GLU A 11 17.72 -4.47 -8.91
N ILE A 12 17.45 -5.61 -9.54
CA ILE A 12 16.20 -5.84 -10.28
C ILE A 12 15.20 -6.50 -9.34
N LEU A 13 14.03 -5.89 -9.21
CA LEU A 13 13.07 -6.19 -8.16
C LEU A 13 11.69 -6.47 -8.75
N ILE A 14 11.04 -7.53 -8.29
CA ILE A 14 9.61 -7.78 -8.49
C ILE A 14 8.88 -7.48 -7.17
N VAL A 15 7.57 -7.27 -7.27
CA VAL A 15 6.71 -6.98 -6.12
C VAL A 15 5.89 -8.22 -5.80
N GLY A 16 6.04 -8.77 -4.59
CA GLY A 16 5.22 -9.88 -4.12
C GLY A 16 3.79 -9.44 -3.79
N MET A 17 2.87 -10.39 -3.62
CA MET A 17 1.47 -10.06 -3.28
C MET A 17 1.33 -9.24 -2.00
N ASN A 18 2.26 -9.41 -1.05
CA ASN A 18 2.29 -8.69 0.23
C ASN A 18 2.91 -7.30 0.14
N GLY A 19 3.26 -6.83 -1.06
CA GLY A 19 3.93 -5.54 -1.27
C GLY A 19 5.41 -5.56 -0.88
N ASP A 20 6.00 -6.74 -0.71
CA ASP A 20 7.42 -6.92 -0.45
C ASP A 20 8.23 -6.93 -1.74
N LEU A 21 9.49 -6.49 -1.64
CA LEU A 21 10.42 -6.45 -2.76
C LEU A 21 11.28 -7.72 -2.76
N ARG A 22 11.19 -8.49 -3.85
CA ARG A 22 12.01 -9.69 -4.10
C ARG A 22 12.85 -9.46 -5.33
N GLY A 23 14.06 -9.99 -5.41
CA GLY A 23 14.92 -9.67 -6.55
C GLY A 23 16.31 -10.25 -6.50
N LYS A 24 17.14 -9.80 -7.45
CA LYS A 24 18.56 -10.17 -7.55
C LYS A 24 19.43 -8.92 -7.54
N ARG A 25 20.57 -9.03 -6.87
CA ARG A 25 21.70 -8.10 -7.00
C ARG A 25 22.56 -8.54 -8.17
N ILE A 26 22.69 -7.67 -9.16
CA ILE A 26 23.44 -7.90 -10.39
C ILE A 26 24.67 -6.99 -10.39
N PRO A 27 25.88 -7.52 -10.62
CA PRO A 27 27.06 -6.69 -10.85
C PRO A 27 26.85 -5.70 -12.02
N THR A 28 27.45 -4.51 -11.93
CA THR A 28 27.27 -3.47 -12.96
C THR A 28 27.83 -3.86 -14.32
N ASP A 29 28.85 -4.71 -14.39
CA ASP A 29 29.40 -5.27 -15.64
C ASP A 29 28.45 -6.27 -16.34
N ALA A 30 27.37 -6.68 -15.67
CA ALA A 30 26.31 -7.51 -16.20
C ALA A 30 24.98 -6.75 -16.44
N ALA A 31 25.03 -5.41 -16.52
CA ALA A 31 23.86 -4.56 -16.75
C ALA A 31 23.06 -4.95 -18.00
N ASP A 32 23.74 -5.35 -19.08
CA ASP A 32 23.08 -5.79 -20.32
C ASP A 32 22.09 -6.95 -20.10
N LYS A 33 22.35 -7.83 -19.13
CA LYS A 33 21.43 -8.93 -18.78
C LYS A 33 20.13 -8.42 -18.17
N VAL A 34 20.20 -7.33 -17.39
CA VAL A 34 19.02 -6.68 -16.81
C VAL A 34 18.17 -6.14 -17.94
N TRP A 35 18.74 -5.25 -18.76
CA TRP A 35 18.01 -4.52 -19.79
C TRP A 35 17.57 -5.37 -20.98
N ALA A 36 18.24 -6.49 -21.24
CA ALA A 36 17.80 -7.48 -22.23
C ALA A 36 16.66 -8.40 -21.74
N GLY A 37 16.17 -8.25 -20.50
CA GLY A 37 15.13 -9.15 -19.94
C GLY A 37 15.63 -10.59 -19.77
N ALA A 38 16.94 -10.76 -19.56
CA ALA A 38 17.56 -12.08 -19.40
C ALA A 38 17.59 -12.55 -17.94
N VAL A 39 17.18 -11.70 -16.99
CA VAL A 39 17.09 -12.08 -15.59
C VAL A 39 15.90 -13.02 -15.39
N ARG A 40 16.16 -14.08 -14.62
CA ARG A 40 15.17 -15.10 -14.25
C ARG A 40 15.00 -15.15 -12.75
N LEU A 41 13.79 -15.42 -12.29
CA LEU A 41 13.47 -15.72 -10.89
C LEU A 41 12.46 -16.88 -10.87
N PRO A 42 12.49 -17.76 -9.86
CA PRO A 42 11.50 -18.82 -9.75
C PRO A 42 10.09 -18.23 -9.66
N THR A 43 9.13 -18.81 -10.40
CA THR A 43 7.78 -18.27 -10.55
C THR A 43 7.05 -18.16 -9.20
N SER A 44 7.31 -19.09 -8.28
CA SER A 44 6.75 -19.12 -6.93
C SER A 44 7.04 -17.86 -6.10
N THR A 45 8.10 -17.10 -6.45
CA THR A 45 8.52 -15.88 -5.72
C THR A 45 7.42 -14.81 -5.66
N GLN A 46 6.45 -14.83 -6.58
CA GLN A 46 5.33 -13.89 -6.60
C GLN A 46 4.21 -14.25 -5.62
N SER A 47 4.11 -15.54 -5.24
CA SER A 47 2.98 -16.11 -4.52
C SER A 47 3.27 -16.48 -3.07
N LEU A 48 4.35 -15.92 -2.50
CA LEU A 48 4.71 -16.22 -1.12
C LEU A 48 3.68 -15.68 -0.12
N ASP A 49 3.42 -16.42 0.96
CA ASP A 49 2.67 -15.87 2.09
C ASP A 49 3.52 -14.86 2.89
N ILE A 50 2.93 -14.25 3.92
CA ILE A 50 3.61 -13.25 4.75
C ILE A 50 4.86 -13.77 5.48
N TRP A 51 4.99 -15.09 5.68
CA TRP A 51 6.17 -15.72 6.29
C TRP A 51 7.22 -16.13 5.26
N GLY A 52 6.91 -16.03 3.97
CA GLY A 52 7.80 -16.40 2.87
C GLY A 52 7.70 -17.87 2.45
N ASP A 53 6.65 -18.57 2.85
CA ASP A 53 6.32 -19.91 2.34
C ASP A 53 5.82 -19.80 0.89
N ASP A 54 6.25 -20.71 0.02
CA ASP A 54 5.91 -20.72 -1.41
C ASP A 54 4.47 -21.15 -1.72
N ASN A 55 3.74 -21.61 -0.70
CA ASN A 55 2.38 -22.10 -0.79
C ASN A 55 2.26 -23.22 -1.84
N ASP A 56 3.23 -24.13 -1.92
CA ASP A 56 3.15 -25.25 -2.87
C ASP A 56 1.86 -26.06 -2.70
N ASP A 57 1.35 -26.19 -1.48
CA ASP A 57 0.07 -26.83 -1.18
C ASP A 57 -1.15 -26.15 -1.84
N ILE A 58 -1.04 -24.86 -2.18
CA ILE A 58 -2.08 -24.07 -2.86
C ILE A 58 -1.77 -23.93 -4.36
N THR A 59 -0.53 -23.61 -4.69
CA THR A 59 -0.11 -23.21 -6.04
C THR A 59 0.35 -24.37 -6.90
N GLN A 60 0.91 -25.41 -6.27
CA GLN A 60 1.59 -26.55 -6.90
C GLN A 60 2.70 -26.10 -7.87
N LEU A 61 3.28 -24.92 -7.66
CA LEU A 61 4.32 -24.36 -8.53
C LEU A 61 5.73 -24.74 -8.11
N SER A 62 5.98 -24.92 -6.82
CA SER A 62 7.31 -25.12 -6.26
C SER A 62 7.74 -26.58 -6.38
N LEU A 63 7.63 -27.40 -5.33
CA LEU A 63 8.06 -28.79 -5.37
C LEU A 63 7.21 -29.66 -6.32
N ALA A 64 5.92 -29.36 -6.46
CA ALA A 64 5.02 -30.13 -7.31
C ALA A 64 5.32 -30.02 -8.81
N LEU A 65 5.69 -28.82 -9.30
CA LEU A 65 6.02 -28.58 -10.72
C LEU A 65 7.53 -28.44 -10.99
N GLY A 66 8.33 -28.13 -9.97
CA GLY A 66 9.77 -27.90 -10.06
C GLY A 66 10.18 -26.43 -10.20
N ASP A 67 9.30 -25.50 -9.80
CA ASP A 67 9.51 -24.04 -9.75
C ASP A 67 10.14 -23.43 -11.01
N PRO A 68 9.42 -23.46 -12.15
CA PRO A 68 9.96 -22.94 -13.40
C PRO A 68 10.30 -21.46 -13.28
N ASP A 69 11.40 -21.06 -13.91
CA ASP A 69 11.84 -19.68 -13.94
C ASP A 69 10.90 -18.79 -14.78
N GLY A 70 10.44 -17.71 -14.17
CA GLY A 70 9.79 -16.59 -14.85
C GLY A 70 10.81 -15.58 -15.40
N ILE A 71 10.38 -14.81 -16.40
CA ILE A 71 11.21 -13.78 -17.04
C ILE A 71 10.95 -12.43 -16.37
N CYS A 72 11.98 -11.79 -15.80
CA CYS A 72 11.83 -10.46 -15.22
C CYS A 72 12.13 -9.39 -16.28
N ILE A 73 11.10 -8.65 -16.71
CA ILE A 73 11.22 -7.55 -17.67
C ILE A 73 11.31 -6.23 -16.88
N PRO A 74 12.48 -5.55 -16.88
CA PRO A 74 12.63 -4.30 -16.13
C PRO A 74 11.86 -3.16 -16.80
N ASP A 75 11.33 -2.25 -15.99
CA ASP A 75 10.72 -1.02 -16.47
C ASP A 75 11.67 0.16 -16.24
N GLN A 76 12.26 0.67 -17.32
CA GLN A 76 13.21 1.79 -17.29
C GLN A 76 12.64 3.03 -16.56
N ARG A 77 11.33 3.22 -16.57
CA ARG A 77 10.67 4.38 -15.91
C ARG A 77 10.80 4.33 -14.38
N SER A 78 11.04 3.14 -13.82
CA SER A 78 11.25 2.91 -12.39
C SER A 78 12.73 2.87 -11.99
N HIS A 79 13.66 3.05 -12.94
CA HIS A 79 15.10 2.97 -12.66
C HIS A 79 15.57 4.18 -11.85
N VAL A 80 16.06 3.94 -10.64
CA VAL A 80 16.47 4.98 -9.69
C VAL A 80 17.75 4.60 -8.94
N ALA A 81 18.41 5.58 -8.33
CA ALA A 81 19.61 5.37 -7.53
C ALA A 81 19.32 4.57 -6.23
N MET A 82 20.38 4.04 -5.61
CA MET A 82 20.35 3.49 -4.25
C MET A 82 21.30 4.29 -3.34
N PRO A 83 20.86 5.41 -2.75
CA PRO A 83 21.73 6.33 -2.02
C PRO A 83 22.33 5.74 -0.72
N TRP A 84 21.78 4.62 -0.23
CA TRP A 84 22.31 3.85 0.90
C TRP A 84 23.32 2.75 0.50
N ALA A 85 23.56 2.56 -0.80
CA ALA A 85 24.45 1.54 -1.33
C ALA A 85 25.76 2.17 -1.87
N PRO A 86 26.78 1.37 -2.25
CA PRO A 86 27.99 1.91 -2.84
C PRO A 86 27.69 2.81 -4.04
N GLU A 87 28.49 3.87 -4.21
CA GLU A 87 28.33 4.86 -5.27
C GLU A 87 28.19 4.21 -6.65
N GLY A 88 27.20 4.63 -7.43
CA GLY A 88 26.85 4.04 -8.73
C GLY A 88 25.88 2.86 -8.66
N SER A 89 25.43 2.46 -7.46
CA SER A 89 24.40 1.42 -7.33
C SER A 89 23.00 1.96 -7.67
N THR A 90 22.21 1.14 -8.37
CA THR A 90 20.84 1.49 -8.81
C THR A 90 19.85 0.35 -8.58
N GLN A 91 18.56 0.64 -8.65
CA GLN A 91 17.48 -0.36 -8.59
C GLN A 91 16.43 -0.09 -9.67
N VAL A 92 15.73 -1.13 -10.08
CA VAL A 92 14.65 -1.05 -11.08
C VAL A 92 13.57 -2.08 -10.75
N LEU A 93 12.31 -1.67 -10.87
CA LEU A 93 11.17 -2.59 -10.78
C LEU A 93 11.00 -3.33 -12.10
N ALA A 94 10.56 -4.58 -11.99
CA ALA A 94 10.32 -5.46 -13.11
C ALA A 94 8.94 -6.10 -12.98
N THR A 95 8.36 -6.41 -14.13
CA THR A 95 7.20 -7.29 -14.21
C THR A 95 7.68 -8.69 -14.55
N MET A 96 7.19 -9.70 -13.83
CA MET A 96 7.46 -11.10 -14.20
C MET A 96 6.51 -11.54 -15.31
N HIS A 97 7.07 -12.18 -16.34
CA HIS A 97 6.34 -12.76 -17.45
C HIS A 97 6.41 -14.29 -17.37
N GLU A 98 5.33 -14.96 -17.77
CA GLU A 98 5.29 -16.41 -17.96
C GLU A 98 6.15 -16.82 -19.18
N LEU A 99 6.43 -18.11 -19.34
CA LEU A 99 7.18 -18.63 -20.49
C LEU A 99 6.52 -18.35 -21.85
N SER A 100 5.21 -18.09 -21.86
CA SER A 100 4.47 -17.63 -23.03
C SER A 100 4.84 -16.22 -23.48
N GLY A 101 5.54 -15.45 -22.64
CA GLY A 101 5.87 -14.04 -22.86
C GLY A 101 4.83 -13.06 -22.33
N GLU A 102 3.68 -13.53 -21.85
CA GLU A 102 2.65 -12.68 -21.25
C GLU A 102 2.99 -12.31 -19.80
N PRO A 103 2.60 -11.12 -19.31
CA PRO A 103 2.71 -10.78 -17.90
C PRO A 103 2.05 -11.83 -17.01
N SER A 104 2.70 -12.19 -15.91
CA SER A 104 2.16 -13.17 -14.98
C SER A 104 0.88 -12.67 -14.34
N PHE A 105 -0.13 -13.54 -14.24
CA PHE A 105 -1.37 -13.23 -13.54
C PHE A 105 -1.18 -12.98 -12.04
N MET A 106 -0.01 -13.36 -11.48
CA MET A 106 0.34 -13.18 -10.06
C MET A 106 1.00 -11.84 -9.79
N ASP A 107 1.45 -11.14 -10.83
CA ASP A 107 2.24 -9.91 -10.69
C ASP A 107 1.32 -8.71 -10.36
N PRO A 108 1.44 -8.10 -9.16
CA PRO A 108 0.59 -6.97 -8.77
C PRO A 108 0.72 -5.77 -9.72
N ARG A 109 1.91 -5.55 -10.28
CA ARG A 109 2.20 -4.45 -11.19
C ARG A 109 1.51 -4.68 -12.54
N ALA A 110 1.49 -5.91 -13.03
CA ALA A 110 0.73 -6.30 -14.23
C ALA A 110 -0.78 -6.13 -14.03
N ILE A 111 -1.31 -6.51 -12.86
CA ILE A 111 -2.73 -6.33 -12.52
C ILE A 111 -3.13 -4.84 -12.58
N LEU A 112 -2.36 -3.95 -11.94
CA LEU A 112 -2.62 -2.51 -12.03
C LEU A 112 -2.50 -2.00 -13.46
N ALA A 113 -1.48 -2.44 -14.20
CA ALA A 113 -1.30 -2.05 -15.60
C ALA A 113 -2.50 -2.42 -16.48
N ALA A 114 -3.11 -3.60 -16.25
CA ALA A 114 -4.32 -4.02 -16.94
C ALA A 114 -5.53 -3.11 -16.63
N VAL A 115 -5.69 -2.68 -15.37
CA VAL A 115 -6.74 -1.71 -14.99
C VAL A 115 -6.49 -0.36 -15.66
N VAL A 116 -5.26 0.15 -15.64
CA VAL A 116 -4.88 1.41 -16.31
C VAL A 116 -5.13 1.35 -17.83
N ALA A 117 -4.91 0.19 -18.45
CA ALA A 117 -5.21 -0.01 -19.86
C ALA A 117 -6.70 0.19 -20.18
N LYS A 118 -7.62 -0.19 -19.27
CA LYS A 118 -9.07 0.05 -19.43
C LYS A 118 -9.42 1.55 -19.45
N TYR A 119 -8.70 2.38 -18.69
CA TYR A 119 -8.83 3.84 -18.75
C TYR A 119 -8.29 4.40 -20.06
N LYS A 120 -7.07 3.96 -20.43
CA LYS A 120 -6.43 4.39 -21.68
C LYS A 120 -7.27 4.07 -22.92
N ALA A 121 -7.92 2.91 -22.95
CA ALA A 121 -8.84 2.51 -24.03
C ALA A 121 -10.04 3.45 -24.19
N ARG A 122 -10.40 4.20 -23.13
CA ARG A 122 -11.45 5.23 -23.12
C ARG A 122 -10.92 6.64 -23.36
N GLY A 123 -9.62 6.80 -23.65
CA GLY A 123 -8.97 8.09 -23.75
C GLY A 123 -8.83 8.82 -22.41
N LEU A 124 -8.91 8.08 -21.29
CA LEU A 124 -8.85 8.61 -19.94
C LEU A 124 -7.51 8.29 -19.27
N LYS A 125 -7.11 9.17 -18.35
CA LYS A 125 -5.84 9.06 -17.62
C LYS A 125 -6.08 9.26 -16.12
N PRO A 126 -6.02 8.20 -15.29
CA PRO A 126 -6.13 8.37 -13.85
C PRO A 126 -4.91 9.12 -13.31
N VAL A 127 -5.17 10.06 -12.41
CA VAL A 127 -4.17 10.84 -11.67
C VAL A 127 -4.25 10.44 -10.22
N VAL A 128 -3.13 10.02 -9.65
CA VAL A 128 -3.08 9.46 -8.30
C VAL A 128 -2.00 10.13 -7.46
N ALA A 129 -2.31 10.37 -6.19
CA ALA A 129 -1.36 10.68 -5.14
C ALA A 129 -1.64 9.77 -3.93
N THR A 130 -0.60 9.44 -3.18
CA THR A 130 -0.73 8.65 -1.95
C THR A 130 -0.14 9.40 -0.77
N GLU A 131 -0.83 9.35 0.37
CA GLU A 131 -0.33 9.83 1.66
C GLU A 131 0.08 8.61 2.47
N LEU A 132 1.38 8.43 2.70
CA LEU A 132 1.90 7.27 3.40
C LEU A 132 2.23 7.64 4.84
N GLU A 133 1.44 7.11 5.77
CA GLU A 133 1.80 7.12 7.18
C GLU A 133 2.71 5.93 7.51
N PHE A 134 3.64 6.12 8.43
CA PHE A 134 4.49 5.06 8.97
C PHE A 134 4.95 5.42 10.38
N TYR A 135 5.36 4.41 11.15
CA TYR A 135 6.03 4.61 12.42
C TYR A 135 7.53 4.44 12.26
N VAL A 136 8.29 5.21 13.04
CA VAL A 136 9.69 4.96 13.36
C VAL A 136 9.73 4.48 14.81
N VAL A 137 10.49 3.43 15.09
CA VAL A 137 10.60 2.77 16.38
C VAL A 137 12.06 2.43 16.68
N GLU A 138 12.39 2.12 17.93
CA GLU A 138 13.71 1.59 18.30
C GLU A 138 13.96 0.22 17.63
N ASP A 139 15.20 -0.07 17.24
CA ASP A 139 15.55 -1.35 16.58
C ASP A 139 15.72 -2.52 17.58
N ASP A 140 15.59 -2.27 18.89
CA ASP A 140 15.66 -3.27 19.95
C ASP A 140 14.40 -4.17 20.06
N TRP A 141 13.38 -3.92 19.23
CA TRP A 141 12.14 -4.70 19.19
C TRP A 141 12.37 -6.20 19.00
N ARG A 142 13.50 -6.61 18.41
CA ARG A 142 13.90 -8.02 18.26
C ARG A 142 14.27 -8.68 19.59
N GLU A 143 14.79 -7.90 20.53
CA GLU A 143 15.21 -8.35 21.86
C GLU A 143 14.06 -8.21 22.86
N THR A 144 13.33 -7.11 22.80
CA THR A 144 12.23 -6.80 23.72
C THR A 144 10.90 -7.47 23.34
N GLY A 145 10.77 -7.88 22.08
CA GLY A 145 9.54 -8.42 21.50
C GLY A 145 8.41 -7.39 21.33
N LYS A 146 8.67 -6.10 21.57
CA LYS A 146 7.67 -5.03 21.50
C LYS A 146 8.27 -3.79 20.83
N PRO A 147 7.56 -3.13 19.90
CA PRO A 147 8.01 -1.86 19.37
C PRO A 147 7.98 -0.80 20.48
N GLN A 148 8.98 0.09 20.48
CA GLN A 148 9.04 1.27 21.35
C GLN A 148 9.29 2.52 20.51
N PRO A 149 8.68 3.67 20.80
CA PRO A 149 8.98 4.90 20.08
C PRO A 149 10.45 5.30 20.25
N PRO A 150 11.02 6.12 19.36
CA PRO A 150 12.38 6.61 19.50
C PRO A 150 12.60 7.30 20.84
N LYS A 151 13.73 7.04 21.50
CA LYS A 151 14.04 7.54 22.86
C LYS A 151 13.94 9.06 22.99
N SER A 152 14.24 9.80 21.92
CA SER A 152 14.13 11.26 21.89
C SER A 152 12.69 11.77 22.04
N LEU A 153 11.69 10.92 21.81
CA LEU A 153 10.26 11.22 21.96
C LEU A 153 9.66 10.68 23.27
N GLN A 154 10.49 10.13 24.15
CA GLN A 154 10.06 9.51 25.41
C GLN A 154 10.42 10.36 26.62
N TYR A 155 9.68 10.19 27.71
CA TYR A 155 10.03 10.67 29.04
C TYR A 155 9.95 9.51 30.03
N ARG A 156 11.08 9.17 30.66
CA ARG A 156 11.21 8.01 31.57
C ARG A 156 10.72 6.69 30.93
N GLU A 157 11.16 6.44 29.70
CA GLU A 157 10.85 5.23 28.92
C GLU A 157 9.38 5.11 28.50
N GLU A 158 8.59 6.17 28.68
CA GLU A 158 7.18 6.22 28.28
C GLU A 158 6.96 7.27 27.17
N PRO A 159 6.03 7.04 26.23
CA PRO A 159 5.67 8.05 25.23
C PRO A 159 5.19 9.35 25.91
N ASN A 160 5.75 10.49 25.50
CA ASN A 160 5.45 11.78 26.11
C ASN A 160 4.28 12.51 25.40
N GLY A 161 3.11 11.87 25.35
CA GLY A 161 1.88 12.43 24.78
C GLY A 161 1.69 12.18 23.27
N PHE A 162 0.81 12.97 22.65
CA PHE A 162 0.51 12.93 21.21
C PHE A 162 1.28 14.03 20.47
N GLN A 163 1.72 13.76 19.23
CA GLN A 163 2.63 14.64 18.49
C GLN A 163 2.01 15.28 17.24
N LEU A 164 0.67 15.25 17.09
CA LEU A 164 -0.01 15.74 15.89
C LEU A 164 0.39 17.19 15.55
N TYR A 165 1.03 17.39 14.39
CA TYR A 165 1.62 18.66 13.93
C TYR A 165 2.65 19.29 14.90
N ASP A 166 3.25 18.50 15.79
CA ASP A 166 4.24 18.98 16.75
C ASP A 166 5.63 19.09 16.11
N MET A 167 6.08 20.33 15.89
CA MET A 167 7.42 20.61 15.35
C MET A 167 8.54 20.08 16.24
N ARG A 168 8.32 19.91 17.55
CA ARG A 168 9.34 19.34 18.44
C ARG A 168 9.59 17.86 18.14
N ALA A 169 8.58 17.14 17.65
CA ALA A 169 8.74 15.75 17.25
C ALA A 169 9.52 15.63 15.93
N THR A 170 9.35 16.59 15.01
CA THR A 170 10.20 16.66 13.81
C THR A 170 11.63 17.06 14.17
N ASP A 171 11.82 18.04 15.06
CA ASP A 171 13.15 18.48 15.50
C ASP A 171 13.91 17.35 16.22
N ALA A 172 13.20 16.55 17.03
CA ALA A 172 13.79 15.44 17.78
C ALA A 172 14.26 14.26 16.90
N LEU A 173 13.84 14.22 15.64
CA LEU A 173 14.23 13.20 14.65
C LEU A 173 14.75 13.82 13.35
N ASP A 174 15.25 15.07 13.39
CA ASP A 174 15.59 15.79 12.17
C ASP A 174 16.72 15.11 11.39
N ASP A 175 17.76 14.58 12.05
CA ASP A 175 18.84 13.81 11.39
C ASP A 175 18.30 12.63 10.54
N TYR A 176 17.27 11.95 11.05
CA TYR A 176 16.56 10.88 10.34
C TYR A 176 15.76 11.45 9.16
N LEU A 177 14.96 12.51 9.40
CA LEU A 177 14.13 13.13 8.38
C LEU A 177 14.95 13.78 7.25
N GLU A 178 16.09 14.39 7.56
CA GLU A 178 17.06 14.89 6.59
C GLU A 178 17.61 13.74 5.72
N THR A 179 17.90 12.58 6.31
CA THR A 179 18.31 11.40 5.53
C THR A 179 17.19 10.91 4.62
N VAL A 180 15.94 10.89 5.09
CA VAL A 180 14.78 10.55 4.25
C VAL A 180 14.67 11.53 3.06
N ARG A 181 14.75 12.84 3.31
CA ARG A 181 14.70 13.87 2.26
C ARG A 181 15.83 13.70 1.25
N ALA A 182 17.07 13.52 1.72
CA ALA A 182 18.22 13.30 0.84
C ALA A 182 18.08 12.04 -0.03
N TYR A 183 17.46 10.97 0.50
CA TYR A 183 17.20 9.75 -0.27
C TYR A 183 16.06 9.92 -1.28
N ILE A 184 14.98 10.63 -0.92
CA ILE A 184 13.90 11.02 -1.84
C ILE A 184 14.47 11.81 -3.02
N ASP A 185 15.30 12.81 -2.75
CA ASP A 185 15.93 13.66 -3.76
C ASP A 185 16.85 12.85 -4.67
N ALA A 186 17.74 12.03 -4.09
CA ALA A 186 18.67 11.19 -4.87
C ALA A 186 17.96 10.16 -5.77
N MET A 187 16.76 9.73 -5.39
CA MET A 187 15.92 8.82 -6.17
C MET A 187 14.95 9.53 -7.11
N ASN A 188 14.88 10.87 -7.09
CA ASN A 188 13.88 11.68 -7.80
C ASN A 188 12.43 11.26 -7.49
N LEU A 189 12.15 10.88 -6.24
CA LEU A 189 10.79 10.57 -5.81
C LEU A 189 9.99 11.87 -5.61
N PRO A 190 8.69 11.90 -5.92
CA PRO A 190 7.87 13.10 -5.79
C PRO A 190 7.38 13.32 -4.35
N GLY A 191 8.26 13.17 -3.35
CA GLY A 191 7.96 13.48 -1.96
C GLY A 191 7.72 14.97 -1.76
N ASP A 192 6.72 15.30 -0.93
CA ASP A 192 6.38 16.67 -0.56
C ASP A 192 6.60 16.89 0.94
N ALA A 193 5.58 17.37 1.67
CA ALA A 193 5.69 17.65 3.08
C ALA A 193 5.88 16.37 3.93
N THR A 194 6.59 16.53 5.05
CA THR A 194 6.61 15.56 6.15
C THR A 194 5.82 16.12 7.31
N THR A 195 4.91 15.33 7.85
CA THR A 195 4.06 15.73 8.98
C THR A 195 4.27 14.78 10.15
N ALA A 196 4.39 15.31 11.37
CA ALA A 196 4.27 14.51 12.59
C ALA A 196 2.80 14.16 12.82
N GLU A 197 2.50 12.86 12.83
CA GLU A 197 1.15 12.34 12.98
C GLU A 197 0.77 12.08 14.44
N PHE A 198 -0.42 11.55 14.70
CA PHE A 198 -0.96 11.48 16.05
C PHE A 198 -0.13 10.64 17.04
N GLY A 199 0.40 9.49 16.60
CA GLY A 199 1.16 8.56 17.44
C GLY A 199 2.62 8.96 17.66
N PRO A 200 3.24 8.51 18.76
CA PRO A 200 4.64 8.79 19.05
C PRO A 200 5.54 8.11 18.02
N GLY A 201 6.35 8.90 17.30
CA GLY A 201 7.18 8.42 16.20
C GLY A 201 6.39 8.12 14.91
N GLN A 202 5.13 8.55 14.80
CA GLN A 202 4.34 8.44 13.58
C GLN A 202 4.59 9.64 12.67
N PHE A 203 4.87 9.38 11.39
CA PHE A 203 5.06 10.40 10.38
C PHE A 203 4.23 10.09 9.14
N GLU A 204 3.87 11.14 8.41
CA GLU A 204 3.28 11.06 7.07
C GLU A 204 4.22 11.74 6.06
N ILE A 205 4.36 11.14 4.88
CA ILE A 205 4.92 11.81 3.70
C ILE A 205 3.91 11.72 2.56
N ASN A 206 3.51 12.87 2.03
CA ASN A 206 2.62 12.98 0.88
C ASN A 206 3.44 12.86 -0.41
N LEU A 207 2.99 12.04 -1.35
CA LEU A 207 3.53 11.99 -2.71
C LEU A 207 2.68 12.87 -3.64
N LYS A 208 3.34 13.65 -4.51
CA LYS A 208 2.64 14.53 -5.45
C LYS A 208 1.81 13.74 -6.46
N HIS A 209 0.75 14.35 -6.94
CA HIS A 209 -0.14 13.79 -7.95
C HIS A 209 0.62 13.42 -9.23
N ARG A 210 0.50 12.15 -9.64
CA ARG A 210 1.01 11.65 -10.92
C ARG A 210 -0.14 11.25 -11.83
N ALA A 211 -0.13 11.81 -13.03
CA ALA A 211 -0.91 11.31 -14.16
C ALA A 211 -0.25 10.03 -14.71
N ASP A 212 -0.01 9.03 -13.87
CA ASP A 212 0.45 7.68 -14.21
C ASP A 212 0.28 6.86 -12.92
N ALA A 213 -0.82 6.14 -12.81
CA ALA A 213 -1.15 5.39 -11.61
C ALA A 213 -0.14 4.27 -11.32
N LEU A 214 0.50 3.71 -12.35
CA LEU A 214 1.53 2.69 -12.16
C LEU A 214 2.77 3.32 -11.52
N ALA A 215 3.20 4.46 -12.04
CA ALA A 215 4.32 5.20 -11.49
C ALA A 215 4.05 5.75 -10.08
N ALA A 216 2.79 6.08 -9.75
CA ALA A 216 2.39 6.46 -8.38
C ALA A 216 2.53 5.28 -7.40
N ALA A 217 2.18 4.05 -7.83
CA ALA A 217 2.42 2.85 -7.02
C ALA A 217 3.91 2.53 -6.87
N ASP A 218 4.70 2.69 -7.95
CA ASP A 218 6.16 2.55 -7.94
C ASP A 218 6.77 3.50 -6.89
N ASP A 219 6.37 4.77 -6.89
CA ASP A 219 6.87 5.78 -5.93
C ASP A 219 6.50 5.47 -4.48
N CYS A 220 5.24 5.05 -4.23
CA CYS A 220 4.77 4.68 -2.90
C CYS A 220 5.59 3.51 -2.34
N LEU A 221 5.85 2.49 -3.16
CA LEU A 221 6.67 1.35 -2.77
C LEU A 221 8.11 1.77 -2.46
N TYR A 222 8.71 2.63 -3.29
CA TYR A 222 10.05 3.14 -3.05
C TYR A 222 10.12 4.03 -1.81
N LEU A 223 9.09 4.82 -1.51
CA LEU A 223 9.04 5.61 -0.28
C LEU A 223 9.05 4.73 0.98
N LYS A 224 8.29 3.62 1.00
CA LYS A 224 8.37 2.63 2.10
C LYS A 224 9.80 2.12 2.29
N ARG A 225 10.51 1.86 1.19
CA ARG A 225 11.90 1.41 1.22
C ARG A 225 12.86 2.52 1.68
N VAL A 226 12.65 3.77 1.26
CA VAL A 226 13.43 4.93 1.72
C VAL A 226 13.31 5.09 3.22
N ALA A 227 12.09 5.09 3.76
CA ALA A 227 11.84 5.24 5.19
C ALA A 227 12.58 4.17 6.02
N GLU A 228 12.54 2.92 5.56
CA GLU A 228 13.26 1.79 6.16
C GLU A 228 14.79 1.91 6.09
N GLN A 229 15.33 2.30 4.94
CA GLN A 229 16.79 2.41 4.76
C GLN A 229 17.36 3.61 5.50
N ALA A 230 16.61 4.72 5.57
CA ALA A 230 16.97 5.87 6.39
C ALA A 230 16.95 5.50 7.88
N ALA A 231 15.93 4.75 8.34
CA ALA A 231 15.82 4.37 9.75
C ALA A 231 17.02 3.50 10.18
N LYS A 232 17.41 2.54 9.34
CA LYS A 232 18.58 1.68 9.58
C LYS A 232 19.89 2.46 9.76
N LYS A 233 20.08 3.54 8.99
CA LYS A 233 21.27 4.40 9.12
C LYS A 233 21.38 5.03 10.51
N HIS A 234 20.24 5.24 11.17
CA HIS A 234 20.11 5.86 12.48
C HIS A 234 19.84 4.85 13.62
N VAL A 235 20.05 3.54 13.37
CA VAL A 235 19.79 2.48 14.37
C VAL A 235 18.34 2.47 14.85
N LEU A 236 17.43 2.81 13.94
CA LEU A 236 15.98 2.79 14.13
C LEU A 236 15.36 1.79 13.15
N LYS A 237 14.09 1.49 13.39
CA LYS A 237 13.25 0.67 12.51
C LYS A 237 12.08 1.50 12.01
N SER A 238 11.86 1.53 10.69
CA SER A 238 10.61 2.03 10.14
C SER A 238 9.62 0.88 9.94
N THR A 239 8.34 1.16 10.11
CA THR A 239 7.27 0.18 9.89
C THR A 239 6.02 0.83 9.33
N CYS A 240 5.48 0.19 8.29
CA CYS A 240 4.17 0.48 7.73
C CYS A 240 3.09 -0.47 8.28
N MET A 241 3.37 -1.19 9.37
CA MET A 241 2.39 -2.03 10.06
C MET A 241 1.14 -1.20 10.38
N ALA A 242 -0.04 -1.69 10.03
CA ALA A 242 -1.29 -0.95 10.19
C ALA A 242 -1.55 -0.48 11.63
N LYS A 243 -1.24 -1.29 12.63
CA LYS A 243 -1.50 -0.99 14.04
C LYS A 243 -0.35 -1.51 14.92
N PRO A 244 0.76 -0.76 15.05
CA PRO A 244 1.92 -1.19 15.83
C PRO A 244 1.66 -1.09 17.35
N TYR A 245 0.83 -0.12 17.77
CA TYR A 245 0.46 0.10 19.17
C TYR A 245 -1.04 -0.04 19.37
N ALA A 246 -1.46 -0.68 20.46
CA ALA A 246 -2.88 -0.85 20.78
C ALA A 246 -3.59 0.50 21.00
N ASP A 247 -2.96 1.37 21.81
CA ASP A 247 -3.58 2.59 22.34
C ASP A 247 -3.27 3.86 21.53
N HIS A 248 -2.56 3.76 20.40
CA HIS A 248 -2.25 4.89 19.50
C HIS A 248 -2.88 4.74 18.12
N ALA A 249 -2.90 5.80 17.32
CA ALA A 249 -3.43 5.75 15.95
C ALA A 249 -2.74 4.67 15.09
N GLY A 250 -3.48 4.07 14.16
CA GLY A 250 -2.87 3.20 13.15
C GLY A 250 -2.27 4.00 12.00
N SER A 251 -1.50 3.35 11.14
CA SER A 251 -0.94 3.96 9.92
C SER A 251 -1.86 3.74 8.71
N GLY A 252 -2.30 4.83 8.10
CA GLY A 252 -3.07 4.86 6.86
C GLY A 252 -2.23 4.94 5.58
N LEU A 253 -2.86 4.55 4.47
CA LEU A 253 -2.40 4.85 3.12
C LEU A 253 -3.55 5.49 2.35
N HIS A 254 -3.73 6.79 2.51
CA HIS A 254 -4.81 7.49 1.81
C HIS A 254 -4.45 7.64 0.33
N VAL A 255 -5.46 7.50 -0.53
CA VAL A 255 -5.30 7.60 -1.97
C VAL A 255 -6.18 8.72 -2.50
N HIS A 256 -5.55 9.75 -3.03
CA HIS A 256 -6.23 10.77 -3.81
C HIS A 256 -6.28 10.35 -5.28
N ALA A 257 -7.46 10.41 -5.89
CA ALA A 257 -7.62 10.06 -7.29
C ALA A 257 -8.49 11.07 -8.05
N SER A 258 -8.04 11.44 -9.24
CA SER A 258 -8.85 12.13 -10.25
C SER A 258 -8.61 11.53 -11.64
N ILE A 259 -9.30 12.04 -12.66
CA ILE A 259 -9.21 11.49 -14.02
C ILE A 259 -9.12 12.64 -15.01
N LEU A 260 -8.15 12.58 -15.91
CA LEU A 260 -8.02 13.51 -17.04
C LEU A 260 -8.55 12.89 -18.33
N ASP A 261 -9.15 13.72 -19.18
CA ASP A 261 -9.43 13.39 -20.58
C ASP A 261 -8.19 13.53 -21.48
N ALA A 262 -8.36 13.29 -22.78
CA ALA A 262 -7.30 13.43 -23.78
C ALA A 262 -6.79 14.88 -23.97
N HIS A 263 -7.56 15.88 -23.52
CA HIS A 263 -7.21 17.29 -23.57
C HIS A 263 -6.55 17.79 -22.27
N GLY A 264 -6.45 16.92 -21.26
CA GLY A 264 -5.89 17.26 -19.95
C GLY A 264 -6.89 17.93 -19.01
N ASN A 265 -8.19 17.93 -19.32
CA ASN A 265 -9.22 18.44 -18.42
C ASN A 265 -9.60 17.38 -17.39
N ASN A 266 -9.81 17.81 -16.15
CA ASN A 266 -10.31 16.93 -15.10
C ASN A 266 -11.81 16.67 -15.28
N ILE A 267 -12.18 15.44 -15.64
CA ILE A 267 -13.58 15.08 -15.91
C ILE A 267 -14.45 15.01 -14.64
N LEU A 268 -13.82 15.07 -13.46
CA LEU A 268 -14.50 15.06 -12.18
C LEU A 268 -14.87 16.45 -11.66
N ASP A 269 -14.48 17.51 -12.39
CA ASP A 269 -14.90 18.87 -12.10
C ASP A 269 -16.41 18.99 -12.22
N ALA A 270 -17.13 19.13 -11.11
CA ALA A 270 -18.59 19.16 -11.13
C ALA A 270 -19.16 20.43 -11.80
N LYS A 271 -18.37 21.50 -11.94
CA LYS A 271 -18.80 22.77 -12.57
C LYS A 271 -18.33 22.89 -14.01
N GLY A 272 -17.12 22.44 -14.32
CA GLY A 272 -16.52 22.48 -15.65
C GLY A 272 -16.68 21.20 -16.47
N GLY A 273 -17.13 20.11 -15.85
CA GLY A 273 -17.38 18.80 -16.44
C GLY A 273 -18.80 18.30 -16.13
N ASP A 274 -18.96 16.98 -16.03
CA ASP A 274 -20.25 16.36 -15.69
C ASP A 274 -20.43 16.35 -14.15
N PRO A 275 -21.44 17.05 -13.60
CA PRO A 275 -21.69 17.15 -12.17
C PRO A 275 -22.04 15.82 -11.49
N THR A 276 -22.38 14.79 -12.27
CA THR A 276 -22.76 13.47 -11.78
C THR A 276 -21.57 12.54 -11.64
N LEU A 277 -20.49 12.74 -12.43
CA LEU A 277 -19.39 11.78 -12.51
C LEU A 277 -18.66 11.60 -11.18
N LEU A 278 -18.33 12.68 -10.48
CA LEU A 278 -17.64 12.60 -9.18
C LEU A 278 -18.45 11.79 -8.16
N LYS A 279 -19.77 11.99 -8.12
CA LYS A 279 -20.66 11.20 -7.26
C LYS A 279 -20.79 9.76 -7.73
N SER A 280 -20.87 9.53 -9.03
CA SER A 280 -20.98 8.19 -9.61
C SER A 280 -19.77 7.32 -9.32
N ILE A 281 -18.55 7.84 -9.51
CA ILE A 281 -17.32 7.11 -9.16
C ILE A 281 -17.21 6.87 -7.66
N THR A 282 -17.71 7.80 -6.84
CA THR A 282 -17.77 7.65 -5.39
C THR A 282 -18.69 6.48 -5.04
N ALA A 283 -19.88 6.41 -5.65
CA ALA A 283 -20.81 5.30 -5.47
C ALA A 283 -20.22 3.96 -5.89
N GLY A 284 -19.51 3.92 -7.02
CA GLY A 284 -18.81 2.72 -7.48
C GLY A 284 -17.81 2.20 -6.44
N MET A 285 -16.96 3.08 -5.89
CA MET A 285 -16.04 2.71 -4.81
C MET A 285 -16.75 2.23 -3.54
N LEU A 286 -17.84 2.90 -3.11
CA LEU A 286 -18.62 2.48 -1.95
C LEU A 286 -19.23 1.09 -2.13
N GLN A 287 -19.76 0.80 -3.33
CA GLN A 287 -20.35 -0.52 -3.63
C GLN A 287 -19.32 -1.65 -3.58
N THR A 288 -18.07 -1.37 -3.98
CA THR A 288 -17.00 -2.37 -4.06
C THR A 288 -16.14 -2.45 -2.79
N MET A 289 -16.33 -1.54 -1.85
CA MET A 289 -15.43 -1.36 -0.71
C MET A 289 -15.36 -2.58 0.21
N ARG A 290 -16.50 -3.23 0.44
CA ARG A 290 -16.62 -4.44 1.27
C ARG A 290 -15.82 -5.59 0.65
N ASP A 291 -16.04 -5.84 -0.64
CA ASP A 291 -15.40 -6.88 -1.42
C ASP A 291 -13.88 -6.70 -1.50
N ALA A 292 -13.42 -5.45 -1.61
CA ALA A 292 -12.01 -5.09 -1.69
C ALA A 292 -11.33 -4.88 -0.33
N GLN A 293 -12.04 -5.03 0.80
CA GLN A 293 -11.48 -4.73 2.11
C GLN A 293 -10.21 -5.57 2.40
N LEU A 294 -10.15 -6.81 1.92
CA LEU A 294 -8.97 -7.66 2.06
C LEU A 294 -7.71 -7.08 1.38
N ILE A 295 -7.88 -6.28 0.33
CA ILE A 295 -6.76 -5.57 -0.31
C ILE A 295 -6.36 -4.35 0.52
N PHE A 296 -7.33 -3.65 1.10
CA PHE A 296 -7.10 -2.46 1.93
C PHE A 296 -6.51 -2.79 3.30
N ALA A 297 -6.79 -4.00 3.79
CA ALA A 297 -6.38 -4.54 5.09
C ALA A 297 -5.93 -6.00 4.93
N PRO A 298 -4.69 -6.23 4.43
CA PRO A 298 -4.25 -7.55 3.97
C PRO A 298 -3.78 -8.50 5.08
N PHE A 299 -3.71 -8.05 6.33
CA PHE A 299 -3.20 -8.85 7.44
C PHE A 299 -4.13 -8.81 8.66
N ALA A 300 -4.02 -9.79 9.56
CA ALA A 300 -4.78 -9.82 10.80
C ALA A 300 -4.60 -8.54 11.65
N ASN A 301 -3.39 -7.96 11.65
CA ASN A 301 -3.12 -6.69 12.34
C ASN A 301 -3.90 -5.51 11.75
N SER A 302 -4.14 -5.51 10.44
CA SER A 302 -4.85 -4.44 9.74
C SER A 302 -6.25 -4.21 10.31
N TYR A 303 -6.94 -5.29 10.71
CA TYR A 303 -8.30 -5.21 11.26
C TYR A 303 -8.38 -4.58 12.66
N ARG A 304 -7.24 -4.44 13.35
CA ARG A 304 -7.17 -3.69 14.62
C ARG A 304 -7.32 -2.19 14.42
N ARG A 305 -7.25 -1.68 13.18
CA ARG A 305 -7.58 -0.29 12.84
C ARG A 305 -9.09 -0.05 12.86
N PHE A 306 -9.92 -1.04 12.51
CA PHE A 306 -11.38 -0.87 12.37
C PHE A 306 -12.11 -0.96 13.73
N GLN A 307 -11.84 -0.01 14.61
CA GLN A 307 -12.51 0.12 15.91
C GLN A 307 -13.39 1.37 15.95
N PRO A 308 -14.57 1.32 16.60
CA PRO A 308 -15.37 2.51 16.85
C PRO A 308 -14.55 3.61 17.54
N GLY A 309 -14.65 4.85 17.04
CA GLY A 309 -13.91 6.00 17.58
C GLY A 309 -12.42 6.05 17.21
N SER A 310 -11.93 5.13 16.37
CA SER A 310 -10.59 5.26 15.78
C SER A 310 -10.58 6.27 14.62
N PHE A 311 -9.40 6.76 14.25
CA PHE A 311 -9.23 7.63 13.07
C PHE A 311 -9.40 6.89 11.72
N ALA A 312 -9.45 5.56 11.73
CA ALA A 312 -9.71 4.78 10.53
C ALA A 312 -11.23 4.69 10.27
N PRO A 313 -11.69 4.87 9.02
CA PRO A 313 -13.10 4.70 8.69
C PRO A 313 -13.59 3.28 9.02
N VAL A 314 -14.79 3.18 9.59
CA VAL A 314 -15.49 1.91 9.87
C VAL A 314 -16.81 1.78 9.11
N ASP A 315 -17.35 2.90 8.65
CA ASP A 315 -18.55 3.01 7.85
C ASP A 315 -18.18 3.09 6.36
N ILE A 316 -18.98 2.48 5.50
CA ILE A 316 -18.86 2.59 4.04
C ILE A 316 -19.68 3.82 3.63
N ASP A 317 -19.13 4.99 3.90
CA ASP A 317 -19.77 6.29 3.70
C ASP A 317 -18.88 7.28 2.95
N TRP A 318 -19.47 8.44 2.63
CA TRP A 318 -18.78 9.51 1.93
C TRP A 318 -19.21 10.88 2.41
N GLY A 319 -18.35 11.88 2.23
CA GLY A 319 -18.63 13.25 2.65
C GLY A 319 -17.73 14.29 1.98
N ILE A 320 -18.25 15.50 1.83
CA ILE A 320 -17.49 16.64 1.31
C ILE A 320 -16.67 17.24 2.46
N GLY A 321 -15.35 17.30 2.29
CA GLY A 321 -14.44 17.84 3.32
C GLY A 321 -14.37 17.05 4.63
N HIS A 322 -15.07 15.90 4.75
CA HIS A 322 -15.21 15.17 6.00
C HIS A 322 -14.12 14.10 6.18
N ARG A 323 -13.13 14.32 7.05
CA ARG A 323 -11.99 13.39 7.27
C ARG A 323 -12.37 12.06 7.95
N GLY A 324 -13.56 11.98 8.56
CA GLY A 324 -14.04 10.74 9.18
C GLY A 324 -14.72 9.74 8.22
N THR A 325 -15.00 10.12 6.98
CA THR A 325 -15.70 9.23 6.03
C THR A 325 -14.73 8.32 5.28
N ALA A 326 -15.19 7.17 4.81
CA ALA A 326 -14.36 6.25 4.04
C ALA A 326 -13.92 6.81 2.68
N VAL A 327 -14.82 7.51 1.98
CA VAL A 327 -14.50 8.31 0.79
C VAL A 327 -14.75 9.78 1.07
N ARG A 328 -13.69 10.57 1.14
CA ARG A 328 -13.79 12.03 1.26
C ARG A 328 -13.73 12.67 -0.12
N LEU A 329 -14.48 13.74 -0.33
CA LEU A 329 -14.32 14.66 -1.46
C LEU A 329 -13.66 15.94 -0.96
N PRO A 330 -12.32 16.10 -1.09
CA PRO A 330 -11.63 17.28 -0.59
C PRO A 330 -11.99 18.55 -1.37
N GLU A 331 -12.22 18.39 -2.67
CA GLU A 331 -12.61 19.43 -3.61
C GLU A 331 -13.54 18.78 -4.64
N THR A 332 -14.61 19.50 -5.03
CA THR A 332 -15.59 19.01 -6.01
C THR A 332 -15.49 19.75 -7.33
N ASP A 333 -14.84 20.92 -7.35
CA ASP A 333 -14.87 21.82 -8.48
C ASP A 333 -13.45 22.11 -9.01
N GLY A 334 -13.38 22.45 -10.30
CA GLY A 334 -12.14 22.85 -10.97
C GLY A 334 -11.12 21.72 -11.13
N PRO A 335 -9.86 22.07 -11.48
CA PRO A 335 -8.81 21.08 -11.73
C PRO A 335 -8.46 20.23 -10.49
N GLY A 336 -8.78 20.72 -9.29
CA GLY A 336 -8.53 20.03 -8.02
C GLY A 336 -9.58 18.99 -7.63
N ALA A 337 -10.69 18.88 -8.36
CA ALA A 337 -11.80 17.97 -8.06
C ALA A 337 -11.32 16.51 -8.00
N ARG A 338 -11.54 15.84 -6.87
CA ARG A 338 -10.98 14.51 -6.63
C ARG A 338 -11.70 13.77 -5.51
N VAL A 339 -11.49 12.46 -5.48
CA VAL A 339 -11.82 11.61 -4.35
C VAL A 339 -10.58 11.38 -3.49
N GLU A 340 -10.80 11.04 -2.23
CA GLU A 340 -9.80 10.57 -1.28
C GLU A 340 -10.34 9.31 -0.60
N HIS A 341 -9.73 8.15 -0.89
CA HIS A 341 -10.07 6.87 -0.30
C HIS A 341 -9.20 6.62 0.94
N ARG A 342 -9.83 6.47 2.12
CA ARG A 342 -9.15 6.55 3.42
C ARG A 342 -9.05 5.23 4.19
N VAL A 343 -9.58 4.15 3.62
CA VAL A 343 -9.71 2.86 4.33
C VAL A 343 -8.37 2.12 4.47
N ALA A 344 -7.51 2.19 3.46
CA ALA A 344 -6.33 1.34 3.38
C ALA A 344 -5.30 1.62 4.49
N GLY A 345 -4.66 0.56 4.95
CA GLY A 345 -3.51 0.66 5.85
C GLY A 345 -2.22 0.87 5.08
N ALA A 346 -1.22 1.42 5.75
CA ALA A 346 0.14 1.55 5.21
C ALA A 346 0.77 0.20 4.82
N ASP A 347 0.24 -0.90 5.32
CA ASP A 347 0.63 -2.27 5.04
C ASP A 347 0.06 -2.82 3.73
N ALA A 348 -0.86 -2.09 3.08
CA ALA A 348 -1.42 -2.49 1.79
C ALA A 348 -0.37 -2.48 0.67
N ASN A 349 -0.49 -3.45 -0.25
CA ASN A 349 0.26 -3.46 -1.50
C ASN A 349 -0.26 -2.32 -2.41
N PRO A 350 0.57 -1.32 -2.76
CA PRO A 350 0.10 -0.13 -3.48
C PRO A 350 -0.48 -0.46 -4.86
N TYR A 351 0.01 -1.48 -5.56
CA TYR A 351 -0.52 -1.82 -6.89
C TYR A 351 -1.92 -2.42 -6.80
N LEU A 352 -2.12 -3.38 -5.88
CA LEU A 352 -3.41 -4.01 -5.67
C LEU A 352 -4.43 -3.00 -5.12
N LEU A 353 -3.98 -2.13 -4.21
CA LEU A 353 -4.78 -1.03 -3.66
C LEU A 353 -5.32 -0.13 -4.78
N LEU A 354 -4.43 0.36 -5.65
CA LEU A 354 -4.85 1.21 -6.77
C LEU A 354 -5.71 0.44 -7.78
N ALA A 355 -5.44 -0.85 -8.02
CA ALA A 355 -6.26 -1.68 -8.91
C ALA A 355 -7.70 -1.79 -8.38
N ALA A 356 -7.88 -2.02 -7.08
CA ALA A 356 -9.20 -2.05 -6.44
C ALA A 356 -9.92 -0.70 -6.50
N ILE A 357 -9.24 0.40 -6.13
CA ILE A 357 -9.83 1.74 -6.12
C ILE A 357 -10.22 2.17 -7.53
N LEU A 358 -9.30 2.04 -8.50
CA LEU A 358 -9.56 2.39 -9.89
C LEU A 358 -10.59 1.47 -10.55
N GLY A 359 -10.68 0.20 -10.12
CA GLY A 359 -11.75 -0.71 -10.51
C GLY A 359 -13.12 -0.23 -10.02
N GLY A 360 -13.24 0.18 -8.75
CA GLY A 360 -14.47 0.77 -8.21
C GLY A 360 -14.85 2.09 -8.89
N MET A 361 -13.87 2.92 -9.23
CA MET A 361 -14.10 4.13 -10.03
C MET A 361 -14.61 3.78 -11.44
N LEU A 362 -14.07 2.76 -12.11
CA LEU A 362 -14.56 2.30 -13.41
C LEU A 362 -16.04 1.86 -13.34
N LEU A 363 -16.43 1.15 -12.28
CA LEU A 363 -17.82 0.75 -12.07
C LEU A 363 -18.76 1.96 -12.08
N GLY A 364 -18.35 3.05 -11.41
CA GLY A 364 -19.09 4.32 -11.42
C GLY A 364 -19.07 5.04 -12.77
N LEU A 365 -17.95 5.00 -13.50
CA LEU A 365 -17.89 5.56 -14.86
C LEU A 365 -18.82 4.84 -15.84
N GLU A 366 -19.05 3.54 -15.63
CA GLU A 366 -19.81 2.70 -16.56
C GLU A 366 -21.32 2.69 -16.29
N ASN A 367 -21.77 3.00 -15.06
CA ASN A 367 -23.15 2.71 -14.64
C ASN A 367 -23.98 3.90 -14.13
N THR A 368 -23.43 5.13 -14.07
CA THR A 368 -24.13 6.33 -13.52
C THR A 368 -24.86 6.03 -12.21
N LEU A 369 -24.09 5.90 -11.13
CA LEU A 369 -24.53 5.44 -9.82
C LEU A 369 -24.80 6.61 -8.87
N ASP A 370 -25.68 6.39 -7.90
CA ASP A 370 -25.94 7.32 -6.79
C ASP A 370 -25.24 6.80 -5.51
N PRO A 371 -24.34 7.59 -4.87
CA PRO A 371 -23.69 7.18 -3.63
C PRO A 371 -24.62 7.28 -2.42
N GLY A 372 -25.86 7.75 -2.60
CA GLY A 372 -26.82 7.98 -1.53
C GLY A 372 -26.49 9.25 -0.73
N PRO A 373 -27.19 9.48 0.40
CA PRO A 373 -26.93 10.65 1.24
C PRO A 373 -25.49 10.64 1.78
N MET A 374 -24.86 11.82 1.80
CA MET A 374 -23.54 11.99 2.40
C MET A 374 -23.63 12.05 3.93
N THR A 375 -22.53 11.72 4.60
CA THR A 375 -22.32 12.05 6.01
C THR A 375 -21.92 13.51 6.12
N GLU A 376 -22.81 14.36 6.65
CA GLU A 376 -22.54 15.78 6.84
C GLU A 376 -21.66 16.03 8.08
N PRO A 377 -20.74 17.03 8.04
CA PRO A 377 -19.97 17.40 9.21
C PRO A 377 -20.83 17.70 10.45
N GLY A 378 -20.54 17.02 11.56
CA GLY A 378 -21.26 17.18 12.82
C GLY A 378 -22.64 16.49 12.86
N LYS A 379 -22.96 15.64 11.88
CA LYS A 379 -24.15 14.79 11.87
C LYS A 379 -23.78 13.32 12.03
N ASP A 380 -24.75 12.52 12.46
CA ASP A 380 -24.61 11.07 12.48
C ASP A 380 -24.52 10.52 11.05
N VAL A 381 -23.82 9.38 10.92
CA VAL A 381 -23.76 8.61 9.67
C VAL A 381 -25.18 8.23 9.24
N PRO A 382 -25.54 8.36 7.94
CA PRO A 382 -26.88 8.03 7.45
C PRO A 382 -27.35 6.64 7.86
N ALA A 383 -28.64 6.52 8.21
CA ALA A 383 -29.23 5.25 8.60
C ALA A 383 -29.13 4.20 7.47
N GLY A 384 -28.78 2.96 7.83
CA GLY A 384 -28.62 1.87 6.87
C GLY A 384 -27.28 1.83 6.14
N THR A 385 -26.35 2.74 6.46
CA THR A 385 -24.97 2.70 5.97
C THR A 385 -24.31 1.37 6.30
N LYS A 386 -23.76 0.72 5.28
CA LYS A 386 -23.02 -0.55 5.44
C LYS A 386 -21.72 -0.30 6.19
N LYS A 387 -21.21 -1.33 6.86
CA LYS A 387 -19.96 -1.24 7.62
C LYS A 387 -18.87 -2.11 7.02
N LEU A 388 -17.64 -1.70 7.25
CA LEU A 388 -16.48 -2.57 7.14
C LEU A 388 -16.50 -3.61 8.26
N THR A 389 -15.74 -4.68 8.09
CA THR A 389 -15.62 -5.75 9.09
C THR A 389 -14.36 -5.54 9.88
N HIS A 390 -14.40 -6.00 11.12
CA HIS A 390 -13.25 -6.12 12.00
C HIS A 390 -12.69 -7.55 12.01
N ASP A 391 -13.27 -8.46 11.22
CA ASP A 391 -12.89 -9.87 11.16
C ASP A 391 -12.16 -10.22 9.85
N PHE A 392 -10.94 -10.73 9.99
CA PHE A 392 -10.06 -11.03 8.88
C PHE A 392 -10.62 -12.16 7.99
N LEU A 393 -11.19 -13.20 8.60
CA LEU A 393 -11.70 -14.35 7.84
C LEU A 393 -12.95 -13.98 7.02
N THR A 394 -13.83 -13.16 7.57
CA THR A 394 -15.00 -12.62 6.87
C THR A 394 -14.59 -11.81 5.65
N ALA A 395 -13.53 -10.99 5.75
CA ALA A 395 -13.03 -10.25 4.59
C ALA A 395 -12.41 -11.18 3.52
N VAL A 396 -11.81 -12.30 3.93
CA VAL A 396 -11.34 -13.36 3.01
C VAL A 396 -12.49 -14.04 2.30
N ASP A 397 -13.59 -14.32 3.00
CA ASP A 397 -14.81 -14.91 2.44
C ASP A 397 -15.45 -13.97 1.40
N ASP A 398 -15.63 -12.69 1.76
CA ASP A 398 -16.21 -11.67 0.88
C ASP A 398 -15.36 -11.48 -0.39
N PHE A 399 -14.04 -11.37 -0.23
CA PHE A 399 -13.10 -11.25 -1.38
C PHE A 399 -13.19 -12.47 -2.30
N SER A 400 -13.20 -13.68 -1.73
CA SER A 400 -13.22 -14.94 -2.48
C SER A 400 -14.54 -15.16 -3.24
N ALA A 401 -15.64 -14.61 -2.73
CA ALA A 401 -16.97 -14.73 -3.35
C ALA A 401 -17.27 -13.61 -4.36
N SER A 402 -16.50 -12.51 -4.35
CA SER A 402 -16.83 -11.29 -5.08
C SER A 402 -16.70 -11.41 -6.61
N PRO A 403 -17.77 -11.12 -7.39
CA PRO A 403 -17.66 -10.97 -8.85
C PRO A 403 -16.81 -9.77 -9.26
N PHE A 404 -16.82 -8.68 -8.48
CA PHE A 404 -16.03 -7.49 -8.74
C PHE A 404 -14.53 -7.80 -8.66
N ILE A 405 -14.10 -8.49 -7.60
CA ILE A 405 -12.70 -8.91 -7.46
C ILE A 405 -12.28 -9.81 -8.61
N ARG A 406 -13.14 -10.76 -9.01
CA ARG A 406 -12.89 -11.62 -10.17
C ARG A 406 -12.66 -10.82 -11.45
N GLU A 407 -13.43 -9.75 -11.66
CA GLU A 407 -13.33 -8.92 -12.87
C GLU A 407 -12.09 -8.03 -12.88
N VAL A 408 -11.72 -7.45 -11.74
CA VAL A 408 -10.58 -6.54 -11.63
C VAL A 408 -9.25 -7.29 -11.60
N PHE A 409 -9.16 -8.36 -10.79
CA PHE A 409 -7.92 -9.08 -10.54
C PHE A 409 -7.79 -10.38 -11.36
N GLY A 410 -8.90 -10.87 -11.92
CA GLY A 410 -8.95 -12.16 -12.61
C GLY A 410 -9.20 -13.33 -11.65
N ALA A 411 -9.90 -14.35 -12.13
CA ALA A 411 -10.30 -15.51 -11.33
C ALA A 411 -9.11 -16.29 -10.73
N ARG A 412 -8.00 -16.40 -11.48
CA ARG A 412 -6.79 -17.09 -11.00
C ARG A 412 -6.16 -16.37 -9.82
N TYR A 413 -6.06 -15.03 -9.90
CA TYR A 413 -5.48 -14.23 -8.82
C TYR A 413 -6.41 -14.18 -7.61
N GLN A 414 -7.71 -14.00 -7.82
CA GLN A 414 -8.70 -14.03 -6.74
C GLN A 414 -8.59 -15.32 -5.93
N LYS A 415 -8.53 -16.48 -6.61
CA LYS A 415 -8.37 -17.76 -5.94
C LYS A 415 -7.05 -17.83 -5.17
N LEU A 416 -5.93 -17.50 -5.82
CA LEU A 416 -4.60 -17.56 -5.21
C LEU A 416 -4.51 -16.69 -3.95
N TYR A 417 -4.88 -15.41 -4.07
CA TYR A 417 -4.78 -14.45 -2.99
C TYR A 417 -5.75 -14.79 -1.85
N GLY A 418 -7.00 -15.15 -2.19
CA GLY A 418 -8.01 -15.56 -1.21
C GLY A 418 -7.59 -16.79 -0.41
N ASP A 419 -7.10 -17.85 -1.08
CA ASP A 419 -6.64 -19.07 -0.42
C ASP A 419 -5.41 -18.82 0.45
N THR A 420 -4.46 -18.02 -0.03
CA THR A 420 -3.26 -17.63 0.73
C THR A 420 -3.63 -16.85 1.99
N LYS A 421 -4.50 -15.84 1.87
CA LYS A 421 -4.98 -15.05 3.01
C LYS A 421 -5.84 -15.88 3.97
N ARG A 422 -6.55 -16.90 3.49
CA ARG A 422 -7.24 -17.86 4.35
C ARG A 422 -6.25 -18.68 5.18
N LYS A 423 -5.17 -19.18 4.58
CA LYS A 423 -4.10 -19.91 5.29
C LYS A 423 -3.50 -19.03 6.39
N GLU A 424 -3.17 -17.77 6.07
CA GLU A 424 -2.68 -16.79 7.04
C GLU A 424 -3.68 -16.52 8.18
N ALA A 425 -4.96 -16.31 7.85
CA ALA A 425 -6.02 -16.08 8.83
C ALA A 425 -6.20 -17.27 9.79
N ILE A 426 -6.19 -18.50 9.26
CA ILE A 426 -6.28 -19.72 10.07
C ILE A 426 -5.07 -19.85 10.99
N ALA A 427 -3.86 -19.58 10.50
CA ALA A 427 -2.65 -19.62 11.32
C ALA A 427 -2.73 -18.62 12.49
N TYR A 428 -3.18 -17.40 12.22
CA TYR A 428 -3.45 -16.40 13.26
C TYR A 428 -4.49 -16.88 14.29
N LEU A 429 -5.64 -17.39 13.84
CA LEU A 429 -6.71 -17.86 14.73
C LEU A 429 -6.30 -19.05 15.61
N ARG A 430 -5.38 -19.91 15.14
CA ARG A 430 -4.85 -21.04 15.89
C ARG A 430 -3.75 -20.65 16.88
N THR A 431 -3.25 -19.42 16.80
CA THR A 431 -2.17 -18.93 17.67
C THR A 431 -2.74 -18.49 19.01
N VAL A 432 -2.32 -19.16 20.09
CA VAL A 432 -2.67 -18.77 21.48
C VAL A 432 -1.70 -17.70 21.94
N SER A 433 -2.21 -16.52 22.27
CA SER A 433 -1.40 -15.36 22.65
C SER A 433 -1.19 -15.26 24.16
N ASP A 434 -0.23 -14.42 24.56
CA ASP A 434 -0.03 -14.01 25.96
C ASP A 434 -1.31 -13.45 26.61
N PHE A 435 -2.17 -12.79 25.84
CA PHE A 435 -3.45 -12.28 26.33
C PHE A 435 -4.36 -13.44 26.75
N ASP A 436 -4.40 -14.52 25.97
CA ASP A 436 -5.21 -15.70 26.27
C ASP A 436 -4.74 -16.36 27.57
N TYR A 437 -3.43 -16.55 27.75
CA TYR A 437 -2.89 -17.11 28.99
C TYR A 437 -3.17 -16.23 30.21
N ARG A 438 -2.92 -14.92 30.13
CA ARG A 438 -3.15 -14.00 31.26
C ARG A 438 -4.64 -13.85 31.61
N THR A 439 -5.51 -14.02 30.62
CA THR A 439 -6.95 -13.86 30.80
C THR A 439 -7.62 -15.15 31.24
N TYR A 440 -7.42 -16.25 30.53
CA TYR A 440 -8.21 -17.47 30.72
C TYR A 440 -7.57 -18.46 31.68
N LEU A 441 -6.25 -18.72 31.58
CA LEU A 441 -5.57 -19.74 32.38
C LEU A 441 -5.81 -19.65 33.90
N PRO A 442 -5.85 -18.47 34.56
CA PRO A 442 -6.10 -18.40 36.00
C PRO A 442 -7.60 -18.40 36.38
N ARG A 443 -8.52 -18.35 35.40
CA ARG A 443 -9.96 -18.16 35.62
C ARG A 443 -10.82 -19.38 35.29
N ILE A 444 -10.37 -20.22 34.36
CA ILE A 444 -11.00 -21.52 34.01
C ILE A 444 -10.19 -22.65 34.63
#